data_AF-A0A9D2SLT2-F1
#
_entry.id   AF-A0A9D2SLT2-F1
#
_cell.length_a   1.000
_cell.length_b   1.000
_cell.length_c   1.000
_cell.angle_alpha   90.00
_cell.angle_beta   90.00
_cell.angle_gamma   90.00
#
_symmetry.space_group_name_H-M   'P 1'
#
loop_
_entity.id
_entity.type
_entity.pdbx_description
1 polymer ?
#
loop_
_entity_poly.entity_id
_entity_poly.type
_entity_poly.pdbx_seq_one_letter_code
_entity_poly.pdbx_strand_id
1 'polypeptide(L)'
;MQIHLSSDKYDIIHSGQVFLFEKNKNLRLEVDTEDDLIFTIELRFYENESGDQEIRQNINENQILLSCYNFHKMGAGLKTPVEVATVKGKKLYFFFWSDLIAGESRSVSYTFFYER
;
A
#
# COMPACT_ATOMS: atom_id res chain seq x y z
N MET A 1 24.10 13.02 3.82
CA MET A 1 23.30 13.03 5.06
C MET A 1 22.43 11.78 5.06
N GLN A 2 22.42 11.01 6.14
CA GLN A 2 21.53 9.84 6.30
C GLN A 2 20.48 10.19 7.36
N ILE A 3 19.21 9.90 7.09
CA ILE A 3 18.09 10.12 8.01
C ILE A 3 17.49 8.74 8.28
N HIS A 4 17.38 8.38 9.55
CA HIS A 4 16.69 7.16 9.98
C HIS A 4 15.31 7.53 10.50
N LEU A 5 14.28 6.95 9.89
CA LEU A 5 12.88 7.18 10.24
C LEU A 5 12.33 5.96 10.96
N SER A 6 11.50 6.19 11.97
CA SER A 6 10.79 5.11 12.68
C SER A 6 9.47 5.58 13.22
N SER A 7 8.53 4.64 13.32
CA SER A 7 7.25 4.80 13.99
C SER A 7 7.17 3.78 15.12
N ASP A 8 7.41 4.22 16.35
CA ASP A 8 7.47 3.35 17.53
C ASP A 8 8.50 2.21 17.37
N LYS A 9 8.09 0.95 17.47
CA LYS A 9 8.93 -0.25 17.30
C LYS A 9 9.16 -0.67 15.84
N TYR A 10 8.80 0.17 14.87
CA TYR A 10 8.95 -0.12 13.45
C TYR A 10 9.90 0.87 12.77
N ASP A 11 10.89 0.35 12.06
CA ASP A 11 11.75 1.15 11.19
C ASP A 11 11.03 1.42 9.86
N ILE A 12 11.02 2.68 9.42
CA ILE A 12 10.46 3.06 8.12
C ILE A 12 11.56 2.92 7.08
N ILE A 13 11.37 1.98 6.16
CA ILE A 13 12.36 1.61 5.14
C ILE A 13 12.18 2.44 3.89
N HIS A 14 10.93 2.67 3.52
CA HIS A 14 10.58 3.51 2.39
C HIS A 14 9.20 4.12 2.63
N SER A 15 9.01 5.39 2.30
CA SER A 15 7.70 6.00 2.20
C SER A 15 7.62 6.88 0.98
N GLY A 16 6.42 7.06 0.45
CA GLY A 16 6.21 7.85 -0.75
C GLY A 16 4.77 8.25 -0.93
N GLN A 17 4.57 9.21 -1.84
CA GLN A 17 3.26 9.60 -2.33
C GLN A 17 3.28 9.53 -3.85
N VAL A 18 2.24 8.95 -4.44
CA VAL A 18 2.06 8.87 -5.88
C VAL A 18 0.68 9.41 -6.27
N PHE A 19 0.61 10.02 -7.44
CA PHE A 19 -0.63 10.50 -8.04
C PHE A 19 -0.97 9.64 -9.24
N LEU A 20 -2.15 9.03 -9.22
CA LEU A 20 -2.67 8.26 -10.33
C LEU A 20 -3.38 9.18 -11.31
N PHE A 21 -3.28 8.87 -12.60
CA PHE A 21 -3.88 9.67 -13.67
C PHE A 21 -5.38 9.90 -13.50
N GLU A 22 -6.12 8.92 -12.99
CA GLU A 22 -7.57 9.00 -12.71
C GLU A 22 -7.92 8.25 -11.43
N LYS A 23 -9.09 8.56 -10.85
CA LYS A 23 -9.58 7.98 -9.59
C LYS A 23 -9.66 6.45 -9.54
N ASN A 24 -9.76 5.77 -10.68
CA ASN A 24 -9.99 4.32 -10.75
C ASN A 24 -8.83 3.58 -11.45
N LYS A 25 -7.66 4.22 -11.63
CA LYS A 25 -6.46 3.49 -12.10
C LYS A 25 -5.84 2.69 -10.98
N ASN A 26 -5.14 1.63 -11.36
CA ASN A 26 -4.42 0.78 -10.42
C ASN A 26 -3.05 1.39 -10.08
N LEU A 27 -2.58 1.13 -8.86
CA LEU A 27 -1.18 1.34 -8.49
C LEU A 27 -0.49 -0.02 -8.43
N ARG A 28 0.65 -0.15 -9.11
CA ARG A 28 1.52 -1.33 -9.02
C ARG A 28 2.85 -0.92 -8.40
N LEU A 29 3.22 -1.56 -7.30
CA LEU A 29 4.54 -1.45 -6.68
C LEU A 29 5.27 -2.78 -6.93
N GLU A 30 6.40 -2.72 -7.61
CA GLU A 30 7.34 -3.83 -7.69
C GLU A 30 8.39 -3.63 -6.60
N VAL A 31 8.49 -4.61 -5.71
CA VAL A 31 9.36 -4.56 -4.54
C VAL A 31 10.47 -5.57 -4.76
N ASP A 32 11.68 -5.04 -4.99
CA ASP A 32 12.92 -5.80 -5.03
C ASP A 32 13.61 -5.68 -3.67
N THR A 33 13.88 -6.81 -3.03
CA THR A 33 14.46 -6.87 -1.69
C THR A 33 15.88 -7.42 -1.74
N GLU A 34 16.66 -7.16 -0.70
CA GLU A 34 18.08 -7.54 -0.66
C GLU A 34 18.38 -9.06 -0.68
N ASP A 35 17.36 -9.92 -0.62
CA ASP A 35 17.47 -11.40 -0.61
C ASP A 35 17.01 -12.06 -1.91
N ASP A 36 17.06 -11.35 -3.04
CA ASP A 36 16.54 -11.80 -4.35
C ASP A 36 15.02 -12.14 -4.34
N LEU A 37 14.31 -11.78 -3.28
CA LEU A 37 12.85 -11.89 -3.21
C LEU A 37 12.24 -10.68 -3.91
N ILE A 38 11.58 -10.95 -5.04
CA ILE A 38 10.85 -9.96 -5.83
C ILE A 38 9.36 -10.28 -5.75
N PHE A 39 8.56 -9.29 -5.36
CA PHE A 39 7.12 -9.41 -5.32
C PHE A 39 6.43 -8.12 -5.75
N THR A 40 5.15 -8.24 -6.11
CA THR A 40 4.32 -7.12 -6.54
C THR A 40 3.22 -6.87 -5.53
N ILE A 41 2.99 -5.61 -5.17
CA ILE A 41 1.75 -5.16 -4.53
C ILE A 41 0.94 -4.40 -5.57
N GLU A 42 -0.31 -4.79 -5.79
CA GLU A 42 -1.24 -4.07 -6.67
C GLU A 42 -2.44 -3.56 -5.89
N LEU A 43 -2.66 -2.24 -5.92
CA LEU A 43 -3.89 -1.61 -5.43
C LEU A 43 -4.83 -1.42 -6.61
N ARG A 44 -6.03 -1.99 -6.52
CA ARG A 44 -7.07 -1.81 -7.54
C ARG A 44 -8.26 -1.12 -6.93
N PHE A 45 -8.70 -0.02 -7.54
CA PHE A 45 -9.80 0.79 -7.02
C PHE A 45 -11.08 0.50 -7.81
N TYR A 46 -12.14 0.19 -7.08
CA TYR A 46 -13.43 -0.21 -7.63
C TYR A 46 -14.56 0.59 -6.99
N GLU A 47 -15.65 0.71 -7.74
CA GLU A 47 -16.94 1.18 -7.23
C GLU A 47 -17.94 0.02 -7.38
N ASN A 48 -18.82 -0.18 -6.40
CA ASN A 48 -19.88 -1.17 -6.44
C ASN A 48 -21.18 -0.62 -5.84
N GLU A 49 -22.28 -1.36 -5.98
CA GLU A 49 -23.62 -0.90 -5.60
C GLU A 49 -23.87 -0.83 -4.08
N SER A 50 -23.07 -1.53 -3.25
CA SER A 50 -23.28 -1.49 -1.79
C SER A 50 -22.90 -0.12 -1.21
N GLY A 51 -21.93 0.57 -1.83
CA GLY A 51 -21.39 1.83 -1.33
C GLY A 51 -20.51 1.70 -0.08
N ASP A 52 -20.42 0.51 0.53
CA ASP A 52 -19.61 0.27 1.71
C ASP A 52 -18.12 0.26 1.35
N GLN A 53 -17.31 0.87 2.22
CA GLN A 53 -15.86 0.87 2.06
C GLN A 53 -15.29 -0.49 2.48
N GLU A 54 -14.55 -1.13 1.58
CA GLU A 54 -13.98 -2.45 1.82
C GLU A 54 -12.59 -2.58 1.19
N ILE A 55 -11.71 -3.33 1.85
CA ILE A 55 -10.44 -3.80 1.27
C ILE A 55 -10.47 -5.32 1.29
N ARG A 56 -10.37 -5.93 0.12
CA ARG A 56 -10.19 -7.39 -0.02
C ARG A 56 -8.75 -7.68 -0.40
N GLN A 57 -8.10 -8.53 0.38
CA GLN A 57 -6.75 -9.00 0.11
C GLN A 57 -6.78 -10.37 -0.56
N ASN A 58 -5.99 -10.52 -1.62
CA ASN A 58 -5.70 -11.80 -2.24
C ASN A 58 -4.19 -11.91 -2.41
N ILE A 59 -3.61 -13.02 -1.98
CA ILE A 59 -2.18 -13.32 -2.13
C ILE A 59 -2.08 -14.52 -3.07
N ASN A 60 -1.36 -14.33 -4.18
CA ASN A 60 -1.07 -15.38 -5.13
C ASN A 60 0.42 -15.36 -5.46
N GLU A 61 1.15 -16.40 -5.02
CA GLU A 61 2.60 -16.52 -5.21
C GLU A 61 3.33 -15.23 -4.80
N ASN A 62 3.85 -14.48 -5.78
CA ASN A 62 4.62 -13.25 -5.59
C ASN A 62 3.79 -11.98 -5.81
N GLN A 63 2.46 -12.08 -5.78
CA GLN A 63 1.56 -10.95 -5.95
C GLN A 63 0.59 -10.81 -4.78
N ILE A 64 0.55 -9.61 -4.21
CA ILE A 64 -0.43 -9.19 -3.22
C ILE A 64 -1.37 -8.21 -3.90
N LEU A 65 -2.62 -8.62 -4.08
CA LEU A 65 -3.68 -7.80 -4.63
C LEU A 65 -4.55 -7.24 -3.50
N LEU A 66 -4.67 -5.91 -3.45
CA LEU A 66 -5.55 -5.19 -2.55
C LEU A 66 -6.66 -4.52 -3.37
N SER A 67 -7.82 -5.16 -3.41
CA SER A 67 -9.02 -4.64 -4.06
C SER A 67 -9.74 -3.68 -3.13
N CYS A 68 -9.72 -2.40 -3.47
CA CYS A 68 -10.20 -1.27 -2.70
C CYS A 68 -11.57 -0.81 -3.24
N TYR A 69 -12.66 -1.15 -2.55
CA TYR A 69 -14.01 -0.82 -2.97
C TYR A 69 -14.53 0.45 -2.30
N ASN A 70 -15.15 1.31 -3.10
CA ASN A 70 -15.88 2.52 -2.68
C ASN A 70 -15.06 3.51 -1.84
N PHE A 71 -13.76 3.64 -2.11
CA PHE A 71 -12.90 4.59 -1.40
C PHE A 71 -13.37 6.04 -1.61
N HIS A 72 -13.80 6.68 -0.53
CA HIS A 72 -14.33 8.05 -0.55
C HIS A 72 -13.28 9.11 -0.88
N LYS A 73 -13.77 10.29 -1.30
CA LYS A 73 -12.95 11.47 -1.58
C LYS A 73 -12.08 11.94 -0.41
N MET A 74 -12.56 11.79 0.83
CA MET A 74 -11.85 12.19 2.06
C MET A 74 -10.77 11.18 2.48
N GLY A 75 -10.74 10.04 1.80
CA GLY A 75 -9.72 9.04 1.90
C GLY A 75 -10.14 7.77 2.62
N ALA A 76 -9.44 6.71 2.31
CA ALA A 76 -9.52 5.41 2.97
C ALA A 76 -8.20 4.67 2.77
N GLY A 77 -7.98 3.63 3.56
CA GLY A 77 -6.76 2.84 3.50
C GLY A 77 -6.79 1.72 4.50
N LEU A 78 -5.62 1.13 4.72
CA LEU A 78 -5.47 0.11 5.75
C LEU A 78 -5.69 0.72 7.15
N LYS A 79 -6.31 -0.04 8.05
CA LYS A 79 -6.42 0.34 9.47
C LYS A 79 -5.16 -0.02 10.26
N THR A 80 -4.46 -1.06 9.81
CA THR A 80 -3.21 -1.57 10.37
C THR A 80 -2.29 -2.01 9.23
N PRO A 81 -0.96 -1.89 9.36
CA PRO A 81 -0.03 -2.43 8.37
C PRO A 81 -0.25 -3.92 8.15
N VAL A 82 -0.07 -4.38 6.90
CA VAL A 82 -0.18 -5.79 6.54
C VAL A 82 1.21 -6.37 6.31
N GLU A 83 1.46 -7.57 6.81
CA GLU A 83 2.70 -8.30 6.51
C GLU A 83 2.68 -8.71 5.03
N VAL A 84 3.74 -8.38 4.30
CA VAL A 84 3.84 -8.63 2.85
C VAL A 84 4.97 -9.58 2.48
N ALA A 85 5.99 -9.69 3.32
CA ALA A 85 7.11 -10.61 3.11
C ALA A 85 7.90 -10.82 4.42
N THR A 86 8.79 -11.81 4.40
CA THR A 86 9.87 -11.94 5.38
C THR A 86 11.21 -11.86 4.64
N VAL A 87 12.07 -10.92 5.02
CA VAL A 87 13.39 -10.67 4.40
C VAL A 87 14.45 -10.77 5.50
N LYS A 88 15.46 -11.63 5.33
CA LYS A 88 16.50 -11.93 6.34
C LYS A 88 15.95 -12.24 7.74
N GLY A 89 14.80 -12.91 7.81
CA GLY A 89 14.11 -13.23 9.07
C GLY A 89 13.34 -12.06 9.71
N LYS A 90 13.27 -10.90 9.06
CA LYS A 90 12.48 -9.74 9.50
C LYS A 90 11.20 -9.61 8.68
N LYS A 91 10.10 -9.30 9.36
CA LYS A 91 8.79 -9.09 8.73
C LYS A 91 8.74 -7.73 8.07
N LEU A 92 8.51 -7.71 6.76
CA LEU A 92 8.25 -6.53 5.96
C LEU A 92 6.75 -6.23 5.99
N TYR A 93 6.39 -5.02 6.39
CA TYR A 93 5.00 -4.57 6.43
C TYR A 93 4.75 -3.47 5.41
N PHE A 94 3.54 -3.42 4.88
CA PHE A 94 3.04 -2.39 4.00
C PHE A 94 1.83 -1.68 4.61
N PHE A 95 1.80 -0.36 4.50
CA PHE A 95 0.66 0.47 4.86
C PHE A 95 0.38 1.46 3.75
N PHE A 96 -0.89 1.77 3.50
CA PHE A 96 -1.25 2.83 2.57
C PHE A 96 -2.52 3.56 2.99
N TRP A 97 -2.60 4.80 2.55
CA TRP A 97 -3.79 5.65 2.57
C TRP A 97 -3.99 6.24 1.18
N SER A 98 -5.23 6.40 0.76
CA SER A 98 -5.57 7.01 -0.52
C SER A 98 -6.74 7.96 -0.40
N ASP A 99 -6.65 9.10 -1.08
CA ASP A 99 -7.65 10.17 -1.15
C ASP A 99 -7.78 10.70 -2.59
N LEU A 100 -8.82 11.49 -2.87
CA LEU A 100 -9.01 12.12 -4.17
C LEU A 100 -8.60 13.59 -4.15
N ILE A 101 -7.72 13.97 -5.07
CA ILE A 101 -7.32 15.34 -5.31
C ILE A 101 -8.25 15.94 -6.36
N ALA A 102 -8.87 17.06 -5.99
CA ALA A 102 -9.88 17.76 -6.80
C ALA A 102 -11.06 16.87 -7.26
N GLY A 103 -11.24 15.69 -6.67
CA GLY A 103 -12.26 14.71 -7.08
C GLY A 103 -11.90 13.87 -8.31
N GLU A 104 -10.75 14.13 -8.96
CA GLU A 104 -10.41 13.58 -10.28
C GLU A 104 -9.27 12.55 -10.20
N SER A 105 -8.17 12.92 -9.54
CA SER A 105 -6.95 12.12 -9.46
C SER A 105 -6.81 11.49 -8.09
N ARG A 106 -6.32 10.25 -8.04
CA ARG A 106 -6.12 9.55 -6.78
C ARG A 106 -4.71 9.76 -6.27
N SER A 107 -4.58 10.29 -5.06
CA SER A 107 -3.35 10.27 -4.28
C SER A 107 -3.26 8.96 -3.52
N VAL A 108 -2.07 8.36 -3.48
CA VAL A 108 -1.76 7.21 -2.62
C VAL A 108 -0.48 7.50 -1.87
N SER A 109 -0.58 7.60 -0.55
CA SER A 109 0.56 7.65 0.36
C SER A 109 0.80 6.26 0.91
N TYR A 110 2.04 5.79 0.88
CA TYR A 110 2.39 4.46 1.34
C TYR A 110 3.68 4.44 2.14
N THR A 111 3.82 3.42 2.97
CA THR A 111 5.00 3.18 3.79
C THR A 111 5.30 1.69 3.89
N PHE A 112 6.58 1.35 3.79
CA PHE A 112 7.15 0.04 4.09
C PHE A 112 7.91 0.08 5.41
N PHE A 113 7.73 -0.96 6.23
CA PHE A 113 8.33 -1.06 7.56
C PHE A 113 9.02 -2.39 7.80
N TYR A 114 10.07 -2.40 8.61
CA TYR A 114 10.50 -3.59 9.35
C TYR A 114 10.14 -3.46 10.83
N GLU A 115 9.71 -4.54 11.46
CA GLU A 115 9.65 -4.62 12.93
C GLU A 115 11.07 -4.73 13.51
N ARG A 116 11.33 -4.01 14.62
CA ARG A 116 12.61 -4.02 15.34
C ARG A 116 12.80 -5.27 16.20
#